data_AF-J9E3T2-F1
#
_entry.id   AF-J9E3T2-F1
#
_cell.length_a   1.000
_cell.length_b   1.000
_cell.length_c   1.000
_cell.angle_alpha   90.00
_cell.angle_beta   90.00
_cell.angle_gamma   90.00
#
_symmetry.space_group_name_H-M   'P 1'
#
loop_
_entity.id
_entity.type
_entity.pdbx_description
1 polymer ?
#
loop_
_entity_poly.entity_id
_entity_poly.type
_entity_poly.pdbx_seq_one_letter_code
_entity_poly.pdbx_strand_id
1 'polypeptide(L)'
;MEVKCELQGPDESNQTTIIFDRKGNVADFIREMRRALKILPLDKVYGYYIRRDYNKNDEKCDDREELVMDAKSINRSISELNLTTDSVVIVDTSGIVQMKTL
;
A
#
# COMPACT_ATOMS: atom_id res chain seq x y z
N MET A 1 -11.44 -9.89 -5.64
CA MET A 1 -10.41 -9.14 -6.40
C MET A 1 -9.08 -9.39 -5.74
N GLU A 2 -8.05 -9.69 -6.53
CA GLU A 2 -6.68 -9.82 -6.05
C GLU A 2 -5.96 -8.48 -6.20
N VAL A 3 -5.27 -8.05 -5.14
CA VAL A 3 -4.31 -6.94 -5.18
C VAL A 3 -3.01 -7.41 -4.56
N LYS A 4 -1.92 -7.06 -5.22
CA LYS A 4 -0.57 -7.36 -4.73
C LYS A 4 -0.21 -6.38 -3.63
N CYS A 5 0.37 -6.88 -2.56
CA CYS A 5 0.86 -6.08 -1.44
C CYS A 5 2.33 -6.39 -1.18
N GLU A 6 3.11 -5.36 -0.94
CA GLU A 6 4.55 -5.44 -0.76
C GLU A 6 4.92 -4.75 0.56
N LEU A 7 5.59 -5.47 1.44
CA LEU A 7 6.21 -4.91 2.63
C LEU A 7 7.60 -4.42 2.27
N GLN A 8 7.81 -3.11 2.36
CA GLN A 8 9.11 -2.49 2.22
C GLN A 8 9.72 -2.37 3.63
N GLY A 9 10.60 -3.30 3.97
CA GLY A 9 11.36 -3.32 5.22
C GLY A 9 12.86 -3.14 4.97
N PRO A 10 13.64 -2.91 6.04
CA PRO A 10 15.10 -2.75 5.95
C PRO A 10 15.82 -4.06 5.58
N ASP A 11 15.27 -5.20 5.99
CA ASP A 11 15.96 -6.49 5.90
C ASP A 11 15.45 -7.40 4.77
N GLU A 12 14.22 -7.21 4.25
CA GLU A 12 13.66 -8.00 3.13
C GLU A 12 12.35 -7.39 2.59
N SER A 13 12.12 -7.50 1.28
CA SER A 13 10.85 -7.16 0.63
C SER A 13 9.92 -8.37 0.62
N ASN A 14 8.95 -8.41 1.54
CA ASN A 14 7.96 -9.49 1.56
C ASN A 14 6.79 -9.13 0.66
N GLN A 15 6.49 -9.95 -0.35
CA GLN A 15 5.34 -9.77 -1.23
C GLN A 15 4.26 -10.81 -0.93
N THR A 16 3.01 -10.36 -0.88
CA THR A 16 1.83 -11.23 -0.74
C THR A 16 0.71 -10.73 -1.63
N THR A 17 -0.27 -11.58 -1.91
CA THR A 17 -1.48 -11.17 -2.63
C THR A 17 -2.67 -11.30 -1.70
N ILE A 18 -3.47 -10.23 -1.62
CA ILE A 18 -4.66 -10.18 -0.80
C ILE A 18 -5.88 -10.28 -1.70
N ILE A 19 -6.78 -11.20 -1.34
CA ILE A 19 -8.08 -11.32 -1.98
C ILE A 19 -9.08 -10.53 -1.13
N PHE A 20 -9.66 -9.49 -1.71
CA PHE A 20 -10.74 -8.71 -1.09
C PHE A 20 -11.88 -8.51 -2.10
N ASP A 21 -13.11 -8.37 -1.61
CA ASP A 21 -14.32 -8.29 -2.42
C ASP A 21 -14.68 -6.85 -2.87
N ARG A 22 -13.74 -5.90 -2.69
CA ARG A 22 -13.94 -4.45 -2.89
C ARG A 22 -15.03 -3.83 -2.01
N LYS A 23 -15.46 -4.51 -0.94
CA LYS A 23 -16.40 -3.97 0.04
C LYS A 23 -15.68 -3.55 1.31
N GLY A 24 -16.38 -2.75 2.11
CA GLY A 24 -15.85 -2.20 3.35
C GLY A 24 -15.12 -0.88 3.13
N ASN A 25 -14.46 -0.42 4.20
CA ASN A 25 -13.73 0.82 4.21
C ASN A 25 -12.21 0.58 4.07
N VAL A 26 -11.45 1.66 3.95
CA VAL A 26 -9.99 1.59 3.86
C VAL A 26 -9.39 0.97 5.14
N ALA A 27 -9.93 1.23 6.33
CA ALA A 27 -9.43 0.64 7.57
C ALA A 27 -9.49 -0.89 7.58
N ASP A 28 -10.58 -1.48 7.09
CA ASP A 28 -10.74 -2.93 6.99
C ASP A 28 -9.69 -3.54 6.05
N PHE A 29 -9.45 -2.88 4.92
CA PHE A 29 -8.41 -3.28 3.97
C PHE A 29 -7.01 -3.22 4.59
N ILE A 30 -6.67 -2.12 5.28
CA ILE A 30 -5.40 -1.98 6.01
C ILE A 30 -5.26 -3.07 7.07
N ARG A 31 -6.33 -3.40 7.79
CA ARG A 31 -6.31 -4.44 8.82
C ARG A 31 -5.99 -5.82 8.23
N GLU A 32 -6.65 -6.20 7.14
CA GLU A 32 -6.34 -7.47 6.45
C GLU A 32 -4.95 -7.46 5.82
N MET A 33 -4.49 -6.31 5.33
CA MET A 33 -3.15 -6.14 4.78
C MET A 33 -2.05 -6.32 5.82
N ARG A 34 -2.17 -5.66 6.98
CA ARG A 34 -1.26 -5.87 8.10
C ARG A 34 -1.24 -7.33 8.53
N ARG A 35 -2.39 -8.00 8.57
CA ARG A 35 -2.50 -9.43 8.90
C ARG A 35 -1.80 -10.31 7.86
N ALA A 36 -2.01 -10.07 6.57
CA ALA A 36 -1.42 -10.86 5.49
C ALA A 36 0.11 -10.69 5.41
N LEU A 37 0.61 -9.47 5.67
CA LEU A 37 2.03 -9.14 5.73
C LEU A 37 2.67 -9.44 7.10
N LYS A 38 1.92 -10.02 8.04
CA LYS A 38 2.36 -10.34 9.40
C LYS A 38 2.93 -9.12 10.17
N ILE A 39 2.43 -7.93 9.86
CA ILE A 39 2.78 -6.68 10.56
C ILE A 39 2.10 -6.70 11.93
N LEU A 40 2.90 -6.73 12.99
CA LEU A 40 2.44 -6.75 14.37
C LEU A 40 1.84 -5.39 14.76
N PRO A 41 1.00 -5.35 15.82
CA PRO A 41 0.40 -4.10 16.28
C PRO A 41 1.42 -3.01 16.66
N LEU A 42 2.59 -3.42 17.18
CA LEU A 42 3.66 -2.54 17.62
C LEU A 42 4.65 -2.18 16.51
N ASP A 43 4.56 -2.82 15.34
CA ASP A 43 5.44 -2.51 14.22
C ASP A 43 5.14 -1.10 13.72
N LYS A 44 6.20 -0.32 13.54
CA LYS A 44 6.09 1.02 12.98
C LYS A 44 5.83 0.92 11.48
N VAL A 45 4.72 1.50 11.07
CA VAL A 45 4.40 1.73 9.65
C VAL A 45 4.55 3.23 9.40
N TYR A 46 5.41 3.57 8.45
CA TYR A 46 5.74 4.95 8.09
C TYR A 46 4.84 5.49 6.98
N GLY A 47 4.28 4.61 6.16
CA GLY A 47 3.35 5.02 5.10
C GLY A 47 2.75 3.84 4.36
N TYR A 48 1.67 4.13 3.63
CA TYR A 48 1.04 3.23 2.68
C TYR A 48 1.05 3.90 1.32
N TYR A 49 1.43 3.18 0.28
CA TYR A 49 1.55 3.73 -1.06
C TYR A 49 0.89 2.81 -2.07
N ILE A 50 0.33 3.37 -3.13
CA ILE A 50 -0.20 2.63 -4.26
C ILE A 50 0.70 2.90 -5.45
N ARG A 51 1.41 1.87 -5.90
CA ARG A 51 2.11 1.89 -7.18
C ARG A 51 1.18 1.32 -8.24
N ARG A 52 0.80 2.14 -9.21
CA ARG A 52 0.03 1.69 -10.38
C ARG A 52 1.01 1.54 -11.55
N ASP A 53 0.98 0.40 -12.23
CA ASP A 53 1.88 0.10 -13.34
C ASP A 53 1.42 0.84 -14.62
N TYR A 54 1.43 2.19 -14.60
CA TYR A 54 0.95 3.00 -15.73
C TYR A 54 2.00 3.23 -16.82
N ASN A 55 3.28 2.90 -16.61
CA ASN A 55 4.28 2.98 -17.67
C ASN A 55 5.54 2.16 -17.33
N LYS A 56 5.81 1.11 -18.10
CA LYS A 56 7.07 0.35 -18.06
C LYS A 56 8.29 1.11 -18.62
N ASN A 57 8.18 2.43 -18.85
CA ASN A 57 9.16 3.20 -19.62
C ASN A 57 9.80 4.40 -18.92
N ASP A 58 9.42 4.75 -17.68
CA ASP A 58 10.11 5.82 -16.95
C ASP A 58 11.00 5.25 -15.85
N GLU A 59 12.27 5.10 -16.19
CA GLU A 59 13.33 5.03 -15.19
C GLU A 59 13.30 6.35 -14.40
N LYS A 60 12.83 6.27 -13.14
CA LYS A 60 12.87 7.33 -12.10
C LYS A 60 11.70 8.33 -12.05
N CYS A 61 10.47 7.88 -12.20
CA CYS A 61 9.34 8.62 -11.62
C CYS A 61 8.80 7.84 -10.41
N ASP A 62 8.81 8.46 -9.23
CA ASP A 62 8.19 7.90 -8.03
C ASP A 62 6.67 8.04 -8.14
N ASP A 63 6.06 7.23 -9.01
CA ASP A 63 4.61 7.18 -9.30
C ASP A 63 3.81 6.50 -8.18
N ARG A 64 4.37 6.48 -6.97
CA ARG A 64 3.72 5.99 -5.75
C ARG A 64 2.74 7.06 -5.26
N GLU A 65 1.45 6.75 -5.35
CA GLU A 65 0.41 7.56 -4.73
C GLU A 65 0.36 7.25 -3.23
N GLU A 66 0.62 8.24 -2.39
CA GLU A 66 0.51 8.07 -0.94
C GLU A 66 -0.96 7.93 -0.53
N LEU A 67 -1.24 6.85 0.20
CA LEU A 67 -2.54 6.62 0.80
C LEU A 67 -2.58 7.33 2.16
N VAL A 68 -3.08 8.57 2.17
CA VAL A 68 -3.20 9.39 3.37
C VAL A 68 -4.14 8.74 4.38
N MET A 69 -3.60 8.31 5.52
CA MET A 69 -4.33 7.68 6.62
C MET A 69 -4.80 8.72 7.64
N ASP A 70 -5.76 9.56 7.27
CA ASP A 70 -6.44 10.46 8.21
C ASP A 70 -7.79 9.91 8.68
N ALA A 71 -8.35 10.49 9.75
CA ALA A 71 -9.62 10.06 10.35
C ALA A 71 -10.81 10.06 9.37
N LYS A 72 -10.74 10.83 8.29
CA LYS A 72 -11.77 10.89 7.25
C LYS A 72 -11.54 9.82 6.18
N SER A 73 -10.28 9.58 5.82
CA SER A 73 -9.85 8.71 4.72
C SER A 73 -9.96 7.24 5.08
N ILE A 74 -9.75 6.87 6.35
CA ILE A 74 -9.91 5.48 6.82
C ILE A 74 -11.35 4.95 6.68
N ASN A 75 -12.34 5.85 6.71
CA ASN A 75 -13.77 5.52 6.63
C ASN A 75 -14.30 5.58 5.19
N ARG A 76 -13.49 6.02 4.22
CA ARG A 76 -13.87 6.05 2.81
C ARG A 76 -14.06 4.63 2.30
N SER A 77 -14.90 4.48 1.27
CA SER A 77 -15.08 3.19 0.62
C SER A 77 -13.77 2.76 -0.03
N ILE A 78 -13.39 1.49 0.13
CA ILE A 78 -12.19 0.95 -0.54
C ILE A 78 -12.29 1.06 -2.07
N SER A 79 -13.51 1.11 -2.60
CA SER A 79 -13.77 1.30 -4.03
C SER A 79 -13.29 2.68 -4.55
N GLU A 80 -13.21 3.70 -3.68
CA GLU A 80 -12.71 5.03 -4.06
C GLU A 80 -11.21 5.05 -4.35
N LEU A 81 -10.45 4.04 -3.89
CA LEU A 81 -9.02 3.92 -4.18
C LEU A 81 -8.73 3.46 -5.61
N ASN A 82 -9.76 3.06 -6.36
CA ASN A 82 -9.68 2.58 -7.75
C ASN A 82 -8.60 1.50 -7.93
N LEU A 83 -8.47 0.59 -6.95
CA LEU A 83 -7.51 -0.50 -7.02
C LEU A 83 -7.85 -1.44 -8.18
N THR A 84 -6.86 -1.71 -9.01
CA THR A 84 -6.89 -2.68 -10.12
C THR A 84 -5.96 -3.87 -9.83
N THR A 85 -6.06 -4.95 -10.60
CA THR A 85 -5.16 -6.11 -10.46
C THR A 85 -3.70 -5.76 -10.76
N ASP A 86 -3.47 -4.66 -11.48
CA ASP A 86 -2.16 -4.12 -11.81
C ASP A 86 -1.64 -3.14 -10.76
N SER A 87 -2.46 -2.84 -9.74
CA SER A 87 -2.05 -2.01 -8.61
C SER A 87 -1.26 -2.85 -7.60
N VAL A 88 -0.16 -2.28 -7.11
CA VAL A 88 0.62 -2.84 -5.99
C VAL A 88 0.54 -1.88 -4.82
N VAL A 89 0.08 -2.38 -3.67
CA VAL A 89 0.05 -1.59 -2.43
C VAL A 89 1.31 -1.86 -1.63
N ILE A 90 2.09 -0.82 -1.37
CA ILE A 90 3.37 -0.89 -0.66
C ILE A 90 3.15 -0.39 0.77
N VAL A 91 3.65 -1.15 1.74
CA VAL A 91 3.67 -0.78 3.17
C VAL A 91 5.10 -0.49 3.57
N ASP A 92 5.39 0.75 3.91
CA ASP A 92 6.73 1.13 4.37
C ASP A 92 6.84 0.92 5.88
N THR A 93 7.73 0.01 6.27
CA THR A 93 8.15 -0.22 7.66
C THR A 93 9.62 0.14 7.87
N SER A 94 10.34 0.49 6.80
CA SER A 94 11.74 0.87 6.84
C SER A 94 11.94 2.31 7.33
N GLY A 95 10.97 3.19 7.09
CA GLY A 95 11.08 4.62 7.38
C GLY A 95 12.10 5.32 6.47
N ILE A 96 12.49 4.67 5.38
CA ILE A 96 13.35 5.27 4.36
C ILE A 96 12.46 6.17 3.50
N VAL A 97 12.42 7.45 3.85
CA VAL A 97 11.81 8.48 3.03
C VAL A 97 12.63 8.61 1.75
N GLN A 98 12.15 8.02 0.65
CA GLN A 98 12.71 8.30 -0.67
C GLN A 98 12.44 9.77 -0.98
N MET A 99 13.48 10.60 -0.93
CA MET A 99 13.38 12.01 -1.28
C MET A 99 12.94 12.11 -2.74
N LYS A 100 11.77 12.70 -3.00
CA LYS A 100 11.44 13.21 -4.33
C LYS A 100 12.52 14.22 -4.68
N THR A 101 13.36 13.87 -5.66
CA THR A 101 14.31 14.84 -6.21
C THR A 101 13.46 15.87 -6.95
N LEU A 102 13.42 17.09 -6.42
CA LEU A 102 12.76 18.25 -7.03
C LEU A 102 13.40 18.60 -8.38
#